data_AF-X1RH67-F1
#
_entry.id   AF-X1RH67-F1
#
_cell.length_a   1.000
_cell.length_b   1.000
_cell.length_c   1.000
_cell.angle_alpha   90.00
_cell.angle_beta   90.00
_cell.angle_gamma   90.00
#
_symmetry.space_group_name_H-M   'P 1'
#
loop_
_entity.id
_entity.type
_entity.pdbx_description
1 polymer ?
#
loop_
_entity_poly.entity_id
_entity_poly.type
_entity_poly.pdbx_seq_one_letter_code
_entity_poly.pdbx_strand_id
1 'polypeptide(L)'
;MKQYEAVIKVMGENSGFATLGHLYQNVLKIKNCEWKTKTPFASIRRIVQDDRFFFKIKPGLWALKAYRDNLPFDVYPCDEINKIEKDKIDHSYYQGLLVEIG
;
A
#
# COMPACT_ATOMS: atom_id res chain seq x y z
N MET A 1 -15.77 -1.18 -15.92
CA MET A 1 -15.21 -1.51 -14.58
C MET A 1 -15.64 -0.48 -13.56
N LYS A 2 -15.61 -0.79 -12.26
CA LYS A 2 -15.85 0.21 -11.20
C LYS A 2 -14.60 1.07 -10.97
N GLN A 3 -14.79 2.27 -10.41
CA GLN A 3 -13.70 3.24 -10.23
C GLN A 3 -12.58 2.73 -9.31
N TYR A 4 -12.91 2.01 -8.23
CA TYR A 4 -11.88 1.45 -7.35
C TYR A 4 -11.10 0.32 -8.01
N GLU A 5 -11.73 -0.49 -8.88
CA GLU A 5 -11.06 -1.54 -9.64
C GLU A 5 -10.02 -0.95 -10.59
N ALA A 6 -10.31 0.21 -11.19
CA ALA A 6 -9.37 0.92 -12.03
C ALA A 6 -8.12 1.36 -11.24
N VAL A 7 -8.32 1.85 -10.01
CA VAL A 7 -7.21 2.23 -9.11
C VAL A 7 -6.39 1.01 -8.69
N ILE A 8 -7.05 -0.10 -8.30
CA ILE A 8 -6.37 -1.36 -7.95
C ILE A 8 -5.54 -1.87 -9.12
N LYS A 9 -6.09 -1.85 -10.34
CA LYS A 9 -5.39 -2.31 -11.54
C LYS A 9 -4.10 -1.52 -11.78
N VAL A 10 -4.17 -0.18 -11.73
CA VAL A 10 -2.97 0.67 -11.92
C VAL A 10 -1.95 0.45 -10.81
N MET A 11 -2.38 0.31 -9.55
CA MET A 11 -1.45 -0.02 -8.46
C MET A 11 -0.80 -1.39 -8.64
N GLY A 12 -1.57 -2.39 -9.08
CA GLY A 12 -1.06 -3.74 -9.34
C GLY A 12 -0.01 -3.76 -10.46
N GLU A 13 -0.22 -2.98 -11.53
CA GLU A 13 0.77 -2.76 -12.59
C GLU A 13 2.03 -2.03 -12.08
N ASN A 14 1.88 -1.19 -11.06
CA ASN A 14 2.96 -0.44 -10.41
C ASN A 14 3.50 -1.14 -9.14
N SER A 15 3.62 -2.46 -9.17
CA SER A 15 4.21 -3.28 -8.07
C SER A 15 3.49 -3.18 -6.72
N GLY A 16 2.18 -2.88 -6.72
CA GLY A 16 1.34 -2.88 -5.53
C GLY A 16 1.30 -1.58 -4.73
N PHE A 17 2.01 -0.54 -5.16
CA PHE A 17 1.98 0.78 -4.52
C PHE A 17 2.06 1.90 -5.55
N ALA A 18 1.51 3.08 -5.25
CA ALA A 18 1.60 4.23 -6.15
C ALA A 18 1.47 5.55 -5.41
N THR A 19 2.05 6.61 -5.99
CA THR A 19 1.80 7.99 -5.55
C THR A 19 0.47 8.49 -6.11
N LEU A 20 -0.16 9.46 -5.43
CA LEU A 20 -1.36 10.13 -5.95
C LEU A 20 -1.15 10.72 -7.35
N GLY A 21 0.03 11.31 -7.61
CA GLY A 21 0.38 11.86 -8.92
C GLY A 21 0.39 10.80 -10.02
N HIS A 22 0.96 9.63 -9.75
CA HIS A 22 0.98 8.51 -10.69
C HIS A 22 -0.44 8.00 -10.98
N LEU A 23 -1.29 7.87 -9.94
CA LEU A 23 -2.68 7.46 -10.11
C LEU A 23 -3.46 8.45 -10.98
N TYR A 24 -3.28 9.75 -10.78
CA TYR A 24 -3.94 10.78 -11.57
C TYR A 24 -3.61 10.70 -13.06
N GLN A 25 -2.36 10.37 -13.39
CA GLN A 25 -1.92 10.26 -14.78
C GLN A 25 -2.36 8.96 -15.43
N ASN A 26 -2.37 7.84 -14.71
CA ASN A 26 -2.57 6.52 -15.32
C ASN A 26 -4.00 5.99 -15.18
N VAL A 27 -4.69 6.26 -14.07
CA VAL A 27 -6.08 5.80 -13.86
C VAL A 27 -7.04 6.45 -14.87
N LEU A 28 -6.80 7.72 -15.23
CA LEU A 28 -7.63 8.44 -16.20
C LEU A 28 -7.42 7.98 -17.66
N LYS A 29 -6.32 7.30 -17.96
CA LYS A 29 -6.08 6.74 -19.30
C LYS A 29 -6.91 5.48 -19.57
N ILE A 30 -7.47 4.86 -18.52
CA ILE A 30 -8.27 3.65 -18.66
C ILE A 30 -9.64 4.00 -19.24
N LYS A 31 -9.81 3.76 -20.55
CA LYS A 31 -11.07 3.98 -21.28
C LYS A 31 -12.24 3.11 -20.79
N ASN A 32 -11.96 2.03 -20.06
CA ASN A 32 -12.96 1.09 -19.55
C ASN A 32 -13.57 1.50 -18.18
N CYS A 33 -13.26 2.71 -17.71
CA CYS A 33 -13.78 3.28 -16.46
C CYS A 33 -14.47 4.62 -16.72
N GLU A 34 -15.78 4.69 -16.44
CA GLU A 34 -16.54 5.94 -16.54
C GLU A 34 -16.39 6.78 -15.27
N TRP A 35 -15.88 8.00 -15.44
CA TRP A 35 -15.80 9.01 -14.38
C TRP A 35 -16.98 9.98 -14.52
N LYS A 36 -18.12 9.64 -13.91
CA LYS A 36 -19.34 10.47 -13.95
C LYS A 36 -19.25 11.77 -13.14
N THR A 37 -18.20 11.93 -12.34
CA THR A 37 -17.99 13.08 -11.45
C THR A 37 -17.20 14.19 -12.13
N LYS A 38 -17.55 15.46 -11.86
CA LYS A 38 -16.80 16.65 -12.34
C LYS A 38 -15.35 16.70 -11.84
N THR A 39 -15.04 16.01 -10.73
CA THR A 39 -13.73 16.04 -10.07
C THR A 39 -13.15 14.63 -9.88
N PRO A 40 -12.68 13.96 -10.96
CA PRO A 40 -12.16 12.60 -10.88
C PRO A 40 -10.97 12.45 -9.90
N PHE A 41 -10.12 13.46 -9.76
CA PHE A 41 -9.01 13.44 -8.79
C PHE A 41 -9.47 13.38 -7.32
N ALA A 42 -10.60 14.03 -7.00
CA ALA A 42 -11.20 13.97 -5.67
C ALA A 42 -11.77 12.57 -5.40
N SER A 43 -12.43 11.99 -6.41
CA SER A 43 -12.90 10.60 -6.36
C SER A 43 -11.76 9.61 -6.13
N ILE A 44 -10.62 9.76 -6.84
CA ILE A 44 -9.42 8.93 -6.63
C ILE A 44 -8.89 9.08 -5.20
N ARG A 45 -8.78 10.31 -4.66
CA ARG A 45 -8.38 10.53 -3.25
C ARG A 45 -9.29 9.81 -2.28
N ARG A 46 -10.60 9.87 -2.50
CA ARG A 46 -11.58 9.19 -1.63
C ARG A 46 -11.44 7.67 -1.72
N ILE A 47 -11.17 7.13 -2.92
CA ILE A 47 -11.01 5.70 -3.14
C ILE A 47 -9.78 5.14 -2.42
N VAL A 48 -8.62 5.81 -2.53
CA VAL A 48 -7.38 5.31 -1.89
C VAL A 48 -7.44 5.36 -0.37
N GLN A 49 -8.36 6.13 0.21
CA GLN A 49 -8.61 6.17 1.66
C GLN A 49 -9.50 5.01 2.15
N ASP A 50 -9.97 4.13 1.26
CA ASP A 50 -10.74 2.96 1.67
C ASP A 50 -9.83 1.89 2.30
N ASP A 51 -9.84 1.83 3.62
CA ASP A 51 -9.01 0.93 4.44
C ASP A 51 -9.26 -0.56 4.19
N ARG A 52 -10.34 -0.91 3.48
CA ARG A 52 -10.62 -2.30 3.07
C ARG A 52 -9.62 -2.81 2.05
N PHE A 53 -9.16 -1.94 1.16
CA PHE A 53 -8.31 -2.31 0.02
C PHE A 53 -6.93 -1.67 0.07
N PHE A 54 -6.83 -0.47 0.64
CA PHE A 54 -5.62 0.33 0.61
C PHE A 54 -5.11 0.62 2.03
N PHE A 55 -3.85 0.98 2.11
CA PHE A 55 -3.28 1.57 3.31
C PHE A 55 -2.29 2.68 2.93
N LYS A 56 -2.17 3.66 3.83
CA LYS A 56 -1.26 4.79 3.65
C LYS A 56 0.14 4.39 4.11
N ILE A 57 1.13 4.62 3.26
CA ILE A 57 2.54 4.42 3.58
C ILE A 57 3.14 5.74 4.06
N LYS A 58 3.06 6.77 3.22
CA LYS A 58 3.58 8.13 3.45
C LYS A 58 2.57 9.17 2.92
N PRO A 59 2.67 10.46 3.29
CA PRO A 59 1.82 11.50 2.71
C PRO A 59 1.87 11.49 1.16
N GLY A 60 0.76 11.13 0.52
CA GLY A 60 0.68 11.02 -0.94
C GLY A 60 1.13 9.69 -1.55
N LEU A 61 1.57 8.73 -0.73
CA LEU A 61 1.98 7.38 -1.14
C LEU A 61 1.08 6.32 -0.51
N TRP A 62 0.47 5.49 -1.35
CA TRP A 62 -0.53 4.50 -0.98
C TRP A 62 -0.18 3.14 -1.55
N ALA A 63 -0.59 2.07 -0.86
CA ALA A 63 -0.40 0.69 -1.31
C ALA A 63 -1.65 -0.16 -1.15
N LEU A 64 -1.67 -1.25 -1.90
CA LEU A 64 -2.68 -2.29 -1.80
C LEU A 64 -2.39 -3.21 -0.62
N LYS A 65 -3.41 -3.46 0.21
CA LYS A 65 -3.32 -4.42 1.32
C LYS A 65 -3.00 -5.84 0.84
N ALA A 66 -3.52 -6.23 -0.32
CA ALA A 66 -3.24 -7.53 -0.92
C ALA A 66 -1.75 -7.73 -1.30
N TYR A 67 -0.99 -6.64 -1.47
CA TYR A 67 0.42 -6.68 -1.81
C TYR A 67 1.33 -6.50 -0.59
N ARG A 68 0.79 -6.49 0.64
CA ARG A 68 1.56 -6.22 1.86
C ARG A 68 2.80 -7.11 1.97
N ASP A 69 2.66 -8.40 1.70
CA ASP A 69 3.77 -9.36 1.82
C ASP A 69 4.78 -9.28 0.66
N ASN A 70 4.39 -8.67 -0.46
CA ASN A 70 5.22 -8.51 -1.66
C ASN A 70 5.85 -7.11 -1.77
N LEU A 71 5.55 -6.20 -0.85
CA LEU A 71 6.09 -4.85 -0.87
C LEU A 71 7.54 -4.83 -0.36
N PRO A 72 8.47 -4.14 -1.05
CA PRO A 72 9.84 -3.98 -0.56
C PRO A 72 9.84 -3.31 0.81
N PHE A 73 10.67 -3.83 1.73
CA PHE A 73 10.79 -3.31 3.10
C PHE A 73 11.08 -1.80 3.16
N ASP A 74 11.85 -1.28 2.19
CA ASP A 74 12.19 0.15 2.06
C ASP A 74 11.00 1.09 1.80
N VAL A 75 9.88 0.54 1.33
CA VAL A 75 8.70 1.34 1.03
C VAL A 75 8.00 1.75 2.32
N TYR A 76 8.02 0.88 3.35
CA TYR A 76 7.35 1.12 4.62
C TYR A 76 7.87 2.38 5.32
N PRO A 77 7.02 3.10 6.08
CA PRO A 77 7.50 4.18 6.93
C PRO A 77 8.48 3.63 7.98
N CYS A 78 9.51 4.42 8.32
CA CYS A 78 10.52 4.05 9.34
C CYS A 78 9.90 3.52 10.64
N ASP A 79 8.76 4.07 11.06
CA ASP A 79 8.08 3.65 12.28
C ASP A 79 7.50 2.23 12.20
N GLU A 80 7.05 1.78 11.03
CA GLU A 80 6.62 0.39 10.82
C GLU A 80 7.82 -0.54 10.64
N ILE A 81 8.89 -0.09 9.98
CA ILE A 81 10.13 -0.86 9.85
C ILE A 81 10.70 -1.17 11.24
N ASN A 82 10.80 -0.17 12.12
CA ASN A 82 11.25 -0.33 13.50
C ASN A 82 10.39 -1.31 14.32
N LYS A 83 9.08 -1.36 14.05
CA LYS A 83 8.17 -2.34 14.67
C LYS A 83 8.43 -3.76 14.16
N ILE A 84 8.55 -3.94 12.85
CA ILE A 84 8.80 -5.25 12.25
C ILE A 84 10.19 -5.77 12.65
N GLU A 85 11.18 -4.90 12.71
CA GLU A 85 12.52 -5.24 13.23
C GLU A 85 12.49 -5.60 14.71
N LYS A 86 11.78 -4.82 15.55
CA LYS A 86 11.60 -5.18 16.96
C LYS A 86 10.96 -6.55 17.15
N ASP A 87 9.86 -6.84 16.44
CA ASP A 87 9.19 -8.14 16.54
C ASP A 87 10.13 -9.29 16.13
N LYS A 88 10.97 -9.10 15.10
CA LYS A 88 11.98 -10.10 14.70
C LYS A 88 13.10 -10.27 15.71
N ILE A 89 13.56 -9.17 16.32
CA ILE A 89 14.60 -9.19 17.35
C ILE A 89 14.08 -9.89 18.60
N ASP A 90 12.86 -9.58 19.04
CA ASP A 90 12.24 -10.19 20.22
C ASP A 90 12.12 -11.71 20.04
N HIS A 91 11.64 -12.18 18.89
CA HIS A 91 11.57 -13.62 18.60
C HIS A 91 12.94 -14.30 18.62
N SER A 92 13.98 -13.67 18.05
CA SER A 92 15.34 -14.21 18.04
C SER A 92 15.99 -14.22 19.43
N TYR A 93 15.70 -13.19 20.24
CA TYR A 93 16.20 -13.05 21.60
C TYR A 93 15.67 -14.17 22.52
N TYR A 94 14.36 -14.45 22.47
CA TYR A 94 13.78 -15.57 23.25
C TYR A 94 14.26 -16.94 22.77
N GLN A 95 14.53 -17.10 21.46
CA GLN A 95 15.12 -18.34 20.94
C GLN A 95 16.56 -18.54 21.43
N GLY A 96 17.37 -17.49 21.52
CA GLY A 96 18.72 -17.55 22.08
C GLY A 96 18.73 -17.86 23.59
N LEU A 97 17.83 -17.23 24.34
CA LEU A 97 17.70 -17.45 25.79
C LEU A 97 17.35 -18.91 26.15
N LEU A 98 16.53 -19.57 25.33
CA LEU A 98 16.18 -21.00 25.51
C LEU A 98 17.37 -21.94 25.27
N VAL A 99 18.35 -21.53 24.46
CA VAL A 99 19.56 -22.31 24.16
C VAL A 99 20.61 -22.17 25.27
N GLU A 100 20.65 -21.05 25.99
CA GLU A 100 21.60 -20.83 27.08
C GLU A 100 21.21 -21.51 28.41
N ILE A 101 19.94 -21.90 28.58
CA ILE A 101 19.42 -22.52 29.82
C ILE A 101 19.35 -24.06 29.71
N GLY A 102 19.75 -24.63 28.57
CA GLY A 102 19.80 -26.08 28.29
C GLY A 102 21.15 -26.73 28.56
#